data_AF-A0A2I8AGC3-F1
#
_entry.id   AF-A0A2I8AGC3-F1
#
_cell.length_a   1.000
_cell.length_b   1.000
_cell.length_c   1.000
_cell.angle_alpha   90.00
_cell.angle_beta   90.00
_cell.angle_gamma   90.00
#
_symmetry.space_group_name_H-M   'P 1'
#
loop_
_entity.id
_entity.type
_entity.pdbx_description
1 polymer ?
#
loop_
_entity_poly.entity_id
_entity_poly.type
_entity_poly.pdbx_seq_one_letter_code
_entity_poly.pdbx_strand_id
1 'polypeptide(L)'
;MSNYFRANVEAMASYVPGEQPPRGTQVIKLNSNENPYPPSPQALEALKNIDGEWLRRYPEPFGGQFRQAVSQVLGVPGDWVIVGNGSDEVLSIVIRACAEPGRKVVYPMPTYVLYRTLTEMQAADILEIPYAEDYTLPIADLIAADGVVTFIASPNSPSGHVVPKADLRKLASNLSGVLVIDEAYADFADENALDVVQEFDNVMVIRTLSKGYSLAGLRLGFGIANPQLLAGLFKVKDSYNIDAIACTVGTAAIIDQAYKNECIVKITASRHKLANDLKQLGFRVWDSQTNFLLVQPPQNNAEYIYQQLKAQNILIRYFKQPGLDDKLRITVGTDEQNQILVEAIQGLGIGD
;
A
#
# COMPACT_ATOMS: atom_id res chain seq x y z
N MET A 1 33.02 16.42 -5.71
CA MET A 1 31.93 15.43 -5.57
C MET A 1 32.58 14.10 -5.26
N SER A 2 32.11 13.41 -4.24
CA SER A 2 32.66 12.12 -3.82
C SER A 2 32.22 11.03 -4.80
N ASN A 3 33.12 10.52 -5.64
CA ASN A 3 32.84 9.59 -6.75
C ASN A 3 32.53 8.14 -6.30
N TYR A 4 31.78 7.96 -5.21
CA TYR A 4 31.46 6.65 -4.65
C TYR A 4 30.17 6.06 -5.21
N PHE A 5 29.25 6.90 -5.69
CA PHE A 5 27.90 6.50 -6.10
C PHE A 5 27.67 6.69 -7.60
N ARG A 6 26.74 5.92 -8.16
CA ARG A 6 26.25 6.12 -9.53
C ARG A 6 25.60 7.51 -9.63
N ALA A 7 25.71 8.17 -10.77
CA ALA A 7 25.19 9.53 -10.97
C ALA A 7 23.69 9.67 -10.64
N ASN A 8 22.86 8.66 -10.97
CA ASN A 8 21.43 8.68 -10.63
C ASN A 8 21.18 8.65 -9.12
N VAL A 9 22.03 7.96 -8.35
CA VAL A 9 21.94 7.87 -6.89
C VAL A 9 22.35 9.19 -6.23
N GLU A 10 23.34 9.89 -6.79
CA GLU A 10 23.71 11.24 -6.31
C GLU A 10 22.63 12.28 -6.60
N ALA A 11 21.89 12.13 -7.71
CA ALA A 11 20.89 13.09 -8.16
C ALA A 11 19.50 12.90 -7.53
N MET A 12 19.12 11.67 -7.20
CA MET A 12 17.77 11.37 -6.71
C MET A 12 17.54 11.90 -5.30
N ALA A 13 16.28 12.23 -4.99
CA ALA A 13 15.87 12.56 -3.64
C ALA A 13 15.55 11.29 -2.84
N SER A 14 15.88 11.29 -1.55
CA SER A 14 15.43 10.23 -0.63
C SER A 14 13.90 10.22 -0.52
N TYR A 15 13.32 9.03 -0.36
CA TYR A 15 11.91 8.91 0.02
C TYR A 15 11.63 9.67 1.32
N VAL A 16 10.56 10.48 1.31
CA VAL A 16 10.14 11.28 2.48
C VAL A 16 8.97 10.56 3.17
N PRO A 17 9.24 9.82 4.27
CA PRO A 17 8.19 9.10 4.97
C PRO A 17 7.16 10.03 5.63
N GLY A 18 6.02 9.45 6.01
CA GLY A 18 5.12 10.06 6.99
C GLY A 18 5.83 10.23 8.33
N GLU A 19 5.54 11.33 9.01
CA GLU A 19 6.07 11.63 10.34
C GLU A 19 5.89 10.44 11.30
N GLN A 20 6.99 10.01 11.94
CA GLN A 20 6.98 8.95 12.94
C GLN A 20 7.44 9.55 14.27
N PRO A 21 6.56 9.62 15.28
CA PRO A 21 6.99 10.04 16.60
C PRO A 21 7.90 8.97 17.23
N PRO A 22 8.77 9.35 18.19
CA PRO A 22 9.53 8.38 18.97
C PRO A 22 8.62 7.32 19.62
N ARG A 23 9.17 6.12 19.83
CA ARG A 23 8.43 5.05 20.52
C ARG A 23 8.01 5.52 21.91
N GLY A 24 6.73 5.31 22.24
CA GLY A 24 6.15 5.70 23.53
C GLY A 24 5.62 7.13 23.59
N THR A 25 5.77 7.95 22.55
CA THR A 25 5.08 9.25 22.49
C THR A 25 3.57 9.05 22.38
N GLN A 26 2.81 9.66 23.27
CA GLN A 26 1.36 9.62 23.25
C GLN A 26 0.83 10.56 22.15
N VAL A 27 0.37 9.97 21.05
CA VAL A 27 -0.25 10.69 19.93
C VAL A 27 -1.46 9.92 19.42
N ILE A 28 -2.39 10.62 18.77
CA ILE A 28 -3.38 10.00 17.90
C ILE A 28 -2.76 9.92 16.51
N LYS A 29 -2.34 8.72 16.11
CA LYS A 29 -1.56 8.50 14.89
C LYS A 29 -2.46 8.00 13.75
N LEU A 30 -2.85 8.92 12.88
CA LEU A 30 -3.76 8.70 11.76
C LEU A 30 -3.13 9.08 10.40
N ASN A 31 -1.81 8.94 10.25
CA ASN A 31 -1.06 9.46 9.10
C ASN A 31 -0.45 8.40 8.17
N SER A 32 -0.29 7.14 8.60
CA SER A 32 0.38 6.07 7.82
C SER A 32 -0.47 4.83 7.56
N ASN A 33 -1.79 4.94 7.70
CA ASN A 33 -2.75 3.90 7.35
C ASN A 33 -2.49 2.60 8.13
N GLU A 34 -1.99 2.67 9.37
CA GLU A 34 -1.92 1.50 10.23
C GLU A 34 -3.32 1.09 10.69
N ASN A 35 -3.47 -0.18 11.02
CA ASN A 35 -4.70 -0.68 11.62
C ASN A 35 -4.77 -0.20 13.08
N PRO A 36 -5.92 0.34 13.55
CA PRO A 36 -6.08 0.75 14.94
C PRO A 36 -6.17 -0.42 15.93
N TYR A 37 -6.39 -1.65 15.45
CA TYR A 37 -6.52 -2.85 16.26
C TYR A 37 -5.25 -3.70 16.26
N PRO A 38 -4.99 -4.48 17.32
CA PRO A 38 -3.82 -5.35 17.38
C PRO A 38 -3.86 -6.46 16.29
N PRO A 39 -2.73 -7.12 16.03
CA PRO A 39 -2.70 -8.35 15.22
C PRO A 39 -3.58 -9.46 15.80
N SER A 40 -3.88 -10.46 14.98
CA SER A 40 -4.59 -11.67 15.39
C SER A 40 -3.98 -12.27 16.67
N PRO A 41 -4.81 -12.71 17.64
CA PRO A 41 -4.34 -13.47 18.79
C PRO A 41 -3.53 -14.71 18.40
N GLN A 42 -3.86 -15.36 17.28
CA GLN A 42 -3.10 -16.51 16.76
C GLN A 42 -1.71 -16.09 16.28
N ALA A 43 -1.59 -14.92 15.64
CA ALA A 43 -0.31 -14.35 15.24
C ALA A 43 0.57 -13.99 16.45
N LEU A 44 -0.04 -13.41 17.49
CA LEU A 44 0.66 -13.10 18.74
C LEU A 44 1.09 -14.38 19.49
N GLU A 45 0.27 -15.42 19.46
CA GLU A 45 0.60 -16.71 20.06
C GLU A 45 1.74 -17.41 19.29
N ALA A 46 1.70 -17.35 17.95
CA ALA A 46 2.78 -17.84 17.10
C ALA A 46 4.11 -17.12 17.42
N LEU A 47 4.08 -15.80 17.65
CA LEU A 47 5.25 -15.03 18.06
C LEU A 47 5.81 -15.47 19.42
N LYS A 48 4.95 -15.73 20.41
CA LYS A 48 5.37 -16.18 21.75
C LYS A 48 6.01 -17.57 21.73
N ASN A 49 5.54 -18.43 20.83
CA ASN A 49 5.92 -19.84 20.77
C ASN A 49 7.01 -20.13 19.72
N ILE A 50 7.78 -19.11 19.31
CA ILE A 50 8.90 -19.30 18.37
C ILE A 50 9.98 -20.18 19.02
N ASP A 51 10.33 -21.26 18.34
CA ASP A 51 11.45 -22.12 18.70
C ASP A 51 12.78 -21.41 18.40
N GLY A 52 13.63 -21.29 19.42
CA GLY A 52 14.94 -20.66 19.29
C GLY A 52 15.86 -21.32 18.24
N GLU A 53 15.70 -22.60 17.92
CA GLU A 53 16.51 -23.22 16.85
C GLU A 53 16.20 -22.62 15.47
N TRP A 54 14.99 -22.07 15.26
CA TRP A 54 14.63 -21.42 14.00
C TRP A 54 15.37 -20.09 13.80
N LEU A 55 15.88 -19.49 14.89
CA LEU A 55 16.72 -18.29 14.82
C LEU A 55 18.18 -18.61 14.51
N ARG A 56 18.63 -19.84 14.79
CA ARG A 56 20.00 -20.28 14.51
C ARG A 56 20.17 -20.79 13.08
N ARG A 57 19.09 -21.20 12.42
CA ARG A 57 19.08 -21.73 11.06
C ARG A 57 18.58 -20.69 10.06
N TYR A 58 19.07 -20.77 8.83
CA TYR A 58 18.46 -19.98 7.76
C TYR A 58 17.00 -20.41 7.56
N PRO A 59 16.10 -19.45 7.29
CA PRO A 59 14.70 -19.74 7.01
C PRO A 59 14.55 -20.44 5.64
N GLU A 60 13.34 -20.89 5.32
CA GLU A 60 13.06 -21.40 3.98
C GLU A 60 13.23 -20.28 2.93
N PRO A 61 14.09 -20.46 1.90
CA PRO A 61 14.43 -19.40 0.93
C PRO A 61 13.24 -18.75 0.21
N PHE A 62 12.12 -19.48 0.12
CA PHE A 62 10.93 -19.05 -0.59
C PHE A 62 9.73 -18.81 0.33
N GLY A 63 9.88 -18.94 1.66
CA GLY A 63 8.76 -18.80 2.60
C GLY A 63 7.66 -19.85 2.41
N GLY A 64 8.03 -21.12 2.26
CA GLY A 64 7.14 -22.22 1.87
C GLY A 64 5.86 -22.32 2.69
N GLN A 65 5.97 -22.31 4.02
CA GLN A 65 4.81 -22.31 4.92
C GLN A 65 3.84 -21.16 4.64
N PHE A 66 4.36 -19.94 4.49
CA PHE A 66 3.53 -18.76 4.23
C PHE A 66 2.86 -18.84 2.84
N ARG A 67 3.60 -19.30 1.81
CA ARG A 67 3.04 -19.51 0.47
C ARG A 67 1.89 -20.51 0.46
N GLN A 68 2.01 -21.60 1.23
CA GLN A 68 0.92 -22.58 1.38
C GLN A 68 -0.31 -21.95 2.04
N ALA A 69 -0.12 -21.13 3.08
CA ALA A 69 -1.22 -20.43 3.72
C ALA A 69 -1.90 -19.43 2.77
N VAL A 70 -1.13 -18.64 2.01
CA VAL A 70 -1.65 -17.76 0.95
C VAL A 70 -2.48 -18.56 -0.06
N SER A 71 -1.94 -19.69 -0.52
CA SER A 71 -2.61 -20.58 -1.48
C SER A 71 -3.96 -21.08 -0.96
N GLN A 72 -4.00 -21.58 0.28
CA GLN A 72 -5.23 -22.08 0.91
C GLN A 72 -6.27 -20.99 1.11
N VAL A 73 -5.83 -19.80 1.56
CA VAL A 73 -6.73 -18.70 1.91
C VAL A 73 -7.29 -17.99 0.67
N LEU A 74 -6.46 -17.81 -0.37
CA LEU A 74 -6.83 -17.04 -1.55
C LEU A 74 -7.24 -17.91 -2.75
N GLY A 75 -7.14 -19.24 -2.64
CA GLY A 75 -7.51 -20.16 -3.71
C GLY A 75 -6.61 -20.05 -4.95
N VAL A 76 -5.35 -19.66 -4.77
CA VAL A 76 -4.35 -19.56 -5.85
C VAL A 76 -3.35 -20.71 -5.77
N PRO A 77 -2.74 -21.15 -6.89
CA PRO A 77 -1.71 -22.17 -6.81
C PRO A 77 -0.49 -21.71 -5.99
N GLY A 78 0.10 -22.59 -5.19
CA GLY A 78 1.22 -22.20 -4.30
C GLY A 78 2.49 -21.77 -5.04
N ASP A 79 2.68 -22.26 -6.28
CA ASP A 79 3.76 -21.86 -7.18
C ASP A 79 3.57 -20.48 -7.80
N TRP A 80 2.38 -19.87 -7.65
CA TRP A 80 2.06 -18.51 -8.10
C TRP A 80 2.40 -17.44 -7.06
N VAL A 81 3.07 -17.77 -5.95
CA VAL A 81 3.32 -16.82 -4.85
C VAL A 81 4.81 -16.52 -4.72
N ILE A 82 5.17 -15.23 -4.67
CA ILE A 82 6.49 -14.71 -4.26
C ILE A 82 6.33 -13.92 -2.95
N VAL A 83 7.21 -14.15 -1.97
CA VAL A 83 7.16 -13.49 -0.65
C VAL A 83 8.22 -12.39 -0.57
N GLY A 84 7.88 -11.25 0.02
CA GLY A 84 8.74 -10.07 0.16
C GLY A 84 8.69 -9.44 1.56
N ASN A 85 9.79 -8.78 1.95
CA ASN A 85 9.98 -8.05 3.19
C ASN A 85 9.19 -6.73 3.15
N GLY A 86 7.87 -6.89 3.17
CA GLY A 86 6.88 -5.91 2.74
C GLY A 86 6.63 -5.98 1.24
N SER A 87 5.50 -5.41 0.82
CA SER A 87 5.17 -5.23 -0.60
C SER A 87 6.22 -4.39 -1.33
N ASP A 88 6.89 -3.47 -0.62
CA ASP A 88 7.96 -2.61 -1.15
C ASP A 88 9.13 -3.41 -1.73
N GLU A 89 9.50 -4.55 -1.13
CA GLU A 89 10.54 -5.40 -1.70
C GLU A 89 10.05 -6.05 -3.00
N VAL A 90 8.80 -6.48 -3.06
CA VAL A 90 8.22 -7.09 -4.27
C VAL A 90 8.17 -6.07 -5.41
N LEU A 91 7.76 -4.82 -5.12
CA LEU A 91 7.81 -3.71 -6.07
C LEU A 91 9.24 -3.48 -6.60
N SER A 92 10.22 -3.47 -5.70
CA SER A 92 11.64 -3.33 -6.04
C SER A 92 12.14 -4.48 -6.92
N ILE A 93 11.76 -5.72 -6.62
CA ILE A 93 12.12 -6.91 -7.41
C ILE A 93 11.56 -6.78 -8.84
N VAL A 94 10.30 -6.35 -9.01
CA VAL A 94 9.72 -6.15 -10.34
C VAL A 94 10.49 -5.10 -11.14
N ILE A 95 10.74 -3.93 -10.54
CA ILE A 95 11.47 -2.84 -11.20
C ILE A 95 12.88 -3.31 -11.60
N ARG A 96 13.61 -3.97 -10.69
CA ARG A 96 14.96 -4.48 -10.96
C ARG A 96 14.99 -5.58 -12.02
N ALA A 97 13.93 -6.36 -12.16
CA ALA A 97 13.84 -7.43 -13.16
C ALA A 97 13.44 -6.92 -14.54
N CYS A 98 12.65 -5.84 -14.61
CA CYS A 98 11.98 -5.43 -15.84
C CYS A 98 12.45 -4.08 -16.41
N ALA A 99 12.96 -3.17 -15.57
CA ALA A 99 13.23 -1.79 -15.94
C ALA A 99 14.73 -1.43 -15.87
N GLU A 100 15.15 -0.61 -16.81
CA GLU A 100 16.51 -0.10 -16.99
C GLU A 100 16.44 1.16 -17.89
N PRO A 101 17.55 1.91 -18.11
CA PRO A 101 17.54 3.02 -19.07
C PRO A 101 17.01 2.60 -20.45
N GLY A 102 16.04 3.34 -21.00
CA GLY A 102 15.33 2.99 -22.24
C GLY A 102 14.13 2.05 -22.05
N ARG A 103 13.91 1.52 -20.84
CA ARG A 103 12.79 0.65 -20.47
C ARG A 103 12.01 1.28 -19.32
N LYS A 104 10.98 2.04 -19.66
CA LYS A 104 10.26 2.92 -18.73
C LYS A 104 9.21 2.24 -17.86
N VAL A 105 9.09 2.73 -16.64
CA VAL A 105 7.99 2.44 -15.71
C VAL A 105 6.90 3.50 -15.87
N VAL A 106 5.64 3.07 -15.94
CA VAL A 106 4.48 3.93 -16.17
C VAL A 106 3.49 3.79 -15.02
N TYR A 107 2.93 4.88 -14.53
CA TYR A 107 1.84 4.86 -13.55
C TYR A 107 1.07 6.18 -13.48
N PRO A 108 -0.20 6.16 -13.04
CA PRO A 108 -0.97 7.38 -12.89
C PRO A 108 -0.62 8.13 -11.59
N MET A 109 -0.76 9.46 -11.58
CA MET A 109 -0.47 10.33 -10.44
C MET A 109 -1.64 11.25 -10.09
N PRO A 110 -1.95 11.44 -8.79
CA PRO A 110 -1.20 10.97 -7.63
C PRO A 110 -1.47 9.51 -7.24
N THR A 111 -0.42 8.80 -6.86
CA THR A 111 -0.45 7.44 -6.31
C THR A 111 0.65 7.23 -5.26
N TYR A 112 1.03 5.97 -4.99
CA TYR A 112 2.10 5.63 -4.07
C TYR A 112 3.47 6.10 -4.57
N VAL A 113 4.01 7.14 -3.92
CA VAL A 113 5.25 7.82 -4.33
C VAL A 113 6.50 6.93 -4.33
N LEU A 114 6.46 5.74 -3.72
CA LEU A 114 7.60 4.83 -3.71
C LEU A 114 7.93 4.30 -5.12
N TYR A 115 6.95 4.23 -6.04
CA TYR A 115 7.21 3.81 -7.43
C TYR A 115 8.28 4.69 -8.10
N ARG A 116 8.20 6.01 -7.90
CA ARG A 116 9.20 6.97 -8.36
C ARG A 116 10.57 6.67 -7.76
N THR A 117 10.66 6.60 -6.43
CA THR A 117 11.94 6.38 -5.74
C THR A 117 12.61 5.09 -6.20
N LEU A 118 11.86 3.98 -6.29
CA LEU A 118 12.42 2.69 -6.72
C LEU A 118 12.89 2.72 -8.19
N THR A 119 12.17 3.44 -9.05
CA THR A 119 12.55 3.56 -10.46
C THR A 119 13.78 4.44 -10.64
N GLU A 120 13.87 5.55 -9.90
CA GLU A 120 15.05 6.43 -9.86
C GLU A 120 16.29 5.69 -9.32
N MET A 121 16.13 4.83 -8.30
CA MET A 121 17.21 3.96 -7.80
C MET A 121 17.78 3.03 -8.88
N GLN A 122 16.95 2.59 -9.82
CA GLN A 122 17.34 1.71 -10.93
C GLN A 122 17.89 2.47 -12.15
N ALA A 123 17.86 3.81 -12.13
CA ALA A 123 18.15 4.67 -13.29
C ALA A 123 17.23 4.39 -14.50
N ALA A 124 16.05 3.82 -14.26
CA ALA A 124 15.09 3.55 -15.32
C ALA A 124 14.25 4.79 -15.63
N ASP A 125 13.73 4.85 -16.85
CA ASP A 125 12.86 5.95 -17.28
C ASP A 125 11.51 5.88 -16.56
N ILE A 126 10.92 7.04 -16.26
CA ILE A 126 9.62 7.16 -15.58
C ILE A 126 8.69 7.98 -16.44
N LEU A 127 7.45 7.52 -16.59
CA LEU A 127 6.36 8.32 -17.15
C LEU A 127 5.17 8.32 -16.20
N GLU A 128 4.93 9.48 -15.58
CA GLU A 128 3.78 9.72 -14.71
C GLU A 128 2.64 10.32 -15.52
N ILE A 129 1.47 9.69 -15.46
CA ILE A 129 0.28 10.12 -16.19
C ILE A 129 -0.72 10.75 -15.21
N PRO A 130 -1.17 12.00 -15.39
CA PRO A 130 -2.13 12.60 -14.47
C PRO A 130 -3.46 11.82 -14.42
N TYR A 131 -3.97 11.57 -13.21
CA TYR A 131 -5.37 11.21 -13.02
C TYR A 131 -6.29 12.37 -13.42
N ALA A 132 -7.52 12.05 -13.80
CA ALA A 132 -8.62 13.02 -13.80
C ALA A 132 -8.95 13.48 -12.36
N GLU A 133 -9.67 14.60 -12.21
CA GLU A 133 -10.01 15.16 -10.90
C GLU A 133 -10.86 14.21 -10.02
N ASP A 134 -11.64 13.35 -10.67
CA ASP A 134 -12.47 12.32 -10.05
C ASP A 134 -11.71 11.00 -9.79
N TYR A 135 -10.40 10.97 -10.06
CA TYR A 135 -9.53 9.80 -9.99
C TYR A 135 -9.89 8.67 -10.97
N THR A 136 -10.68 8.96 -12.01
CA THR A 136 -10.89 8.03 -13.12
C THR A 136 -9.55 7.70 -13.78
N LEU A 137 -9.31 6.40 -13.98
CA LEU A 137 -8.05 5.89 -14.52
C LEU A 137 -7.86 6.32 -15.99
N PRO A 138 -6.72 6.94 -16.37
CA PRO A 138 -6.44 7.38 -17.74
C PRO A 138 -5.99 6.21 -18.64
N ILE A 139 -6.89 5.27 -18.91
CA ILE A 139 -6.57 3.99 -19.57
C ILE A 139 -5.92 4.18 -20.95
N ALA A 140 -6.45 5.09 -21.77
CA ALA A 140 -5.95 5.30 -23.13
C ALA A 140 -4.50 5.79 -23.12
N ASP A 141 -4.17 6.71 -22.20
CA ASP A 141 -2.82 7.26 -22.06
C ASP A 141 -1.86 6.22 -21.48
N LEU A 142 -2.32 5.39 -20.53
CA LEU A 142 -1.53 4.27 -19.98
C LEU A 142 -1.18 3.23 -21.06
N ILE A 143 -2.13 2.89 -21.94
CA ILE A 143 -1.89 1.98 -23.07
C ILE A 143 -0.93 2.63 -24.08
N ALA A 144 -1.16 3.90 -24.45
CA ALA A 144 -0.32 4.60 -25.41
C ALA A 144 1.12 4.82 -24.90
N ALA A 145 1.28 4.93 -23.58
CA ALA A 145 2.58 4.99 -22.95
C ALA A 145 3.36 3.69 -23.10
N ASP A 146 2.71 2.52 -23.05
CA ASP A 146 3.31 1.19 -23.22
C ASP A 146 4.60 0.98 -22.39
N GLY A 147 4.45 1.00 -21.07
CA GLY A 147 5.55 0.78 -20.13
C GLY A 147 5.97 -0.69 -20.06
N VAL A 148 7.26 -0.95 -19.80
CA VAL A 148 7.72 -2.31 -19.50
C VAL A 148 7.19 -2.83 -18.16
N VAL A 149 6.86 -1.89 -17.28
CA VAL A 149 6.10 -2.10 -16.05
C VAL A 149 5.07 -0.98 -15.97
N THR A 150 3.80 -1.34 -15.79
CA THR A 150 2.72 -0.39 -15.50
C THR A 150 2.20 -0.67 -14.09
N PHE A 151 2.34 0.28 -13.16
CA PHE A 151 1.80 0.15 -11.80
C PHE A 151 0.42 0.78 -11.70
N ILE A 152 -0.53 0.05 -11.10
CA ILE A 152 -1.88 0.51 -10.81
C ILE A 152 -2.20 0.16 -9.36
N ALA A 153 -2.30 1.15 -8.48
CA ALA A 153 -2.79 0.93 -7.12
C ALA A 153 -4.32 0.84 -7.12
N SER A 154 -4.88 -0.27 -6.63
CA SER A 154 -6.32 -0.48 -6.53
C SER A 154 -6.65 -1.33 -5.30
N PRO A 155 -7.26 -0.74 -4.24
CA PRO A 155 -7.60 0.67 -4.10
C PRO A 155 -6.38 1.61 -4.10
N ASN A 156 -6.49 2.77 -4.74
CA ASN A 156 -5.42 3.75 -4.86
C ASN A 156 -5.17 4.49 -3.53
N SER A 157 -3.90 4.71 -3.18
CA SER A 157 -3.50 5.69 -2.16
C SER A 157 -2.86 6.90 -2.85
N PRO A 158 -3.37 8.12 -2.63
CA PRO A 158 -4.18 8.50 -1.47
C PRO A 158 -5.69 8.64 -1.72
N SER A 159 -6.20 8.43 -2.93
CA SER A 159 -7.61 8.76 -3.27
C SER A 159 -8.66 7.83 -2.67
N GLY A 160 -8.33 6.56 -2.44
CA GLY A 160 -9.27 5.52 -2.03
C GLY A 160 -10.03 4.87 -3.20
N HIS A 161 -9.82 5.36 -4.43
CA HIS A 161 -10.51 4.89 -5.64
C HIS A 161 -10.16 3.44 -5.98
N VAL A 162 -11.16 2.63 -6.35
CA VAL A 162 -10.99 1.27 -6.85
C VAL A 162 -11.14 1.26 -8.36
N VAL A 163 -10.14 0.71 -9.04
CA VAL A 163 -10.17 0.55 -10.49
C VAL A 163 -11.07 -0.64 -10.84
N PRO A 164 -12.08 -0.46 -11.72
CA PRO A 164 -12.93 -1.55 -12.17
C PRO A 164 -12.14 -2.69 -12.82
N LYS A 165 -12.52 -3.94 -12.57
CA LYS A 165 -11.83 -5.10 -13.16
C LYS A 165 -11.86 -5.11 -14.69
N ALA A 166 -12.90 -4.56 -15.30
CA ALA A 166 -12.99 -4.43 -16.76
C ALA A 166 -11.85 -3.55 -17.32
N ASP A 167 -11.48 -2.49 -16.59
CA ASP A 167 -10.41 -1.59 -16.96
C ASP A 167 -9.04 -2.24 -16.74
N LEU A 168 -8.88 -3.01 -15.66
CA LEU A 168 -7.67 -3.82 -15.43
C LEU A 168 -7.47 -4.86 -16.53
N ARG A 169 -8.52 -5.56 -16.97
CA ARG A 169 -8.46 -6.50 -18.12
C ARG A 169 -8.13 -5.78 -19.43
N LYS A 170 -8.68 -4.58 -19.63
CA LYS A 170 -8.37 -3.74 -20.80
C LYS A 170 -6.89 -3.33 -20.83
N LEU A 171 -6.31 -2.95 -19.69
CA LEU A 171 -4.87 -2.71 -19.59
C LEU A 171 -4.08 -4.00 -19.86
N ALA A 172 -4.39 -5.10 -19.17
CA ALA A 172 -3.68 -6.37 -19.28
C ALA A 172 -3.58 -6.87 -20.73
N SER A 173 -4.67 -6.76 -21.50
CA SER A 173 -4.76 -7.18 -22.90
C SER A 173 -4.07 -6.27 -23.91
N ASN A 174 -3.78 -5.02 -23.57
CA ASN A 174 -3.23 -4.01 -24.51
C ASN A 174 -1.80 -3.56 -24.17
N LEU A 175 -1.27 -3.93 -23.01
CA LEU A 175 0.11 -3.62 -22.62
C LEU A 175 1.06 -4.72 -23.08
N SER A 176 2.23 -4.33 -23.60
CA SER A 176 3.30 -5.28 -23.94
C SER A 176 4.13 -5.69 -22.72
N GLY A 177 4.17 -4.85 -21.69
CA GLY A 177 4.90 -5.06 -20.44
C GLY A 177 4.10 -5.74 -19.33
N VAL A 178 4.67 -5.74 -18.13
CA VAL A 178 4.04 -6.29 -16.92
C VAL A 178 3.06 -5.27 -16.34
N LEU A 179 1.82 -5.70 -16.12
CA LEU A 179 0.84 -4.92 -15.35
C LEU A 179 0.90 -5.35 -13.88
N VAL A 180 1.33 -4.45 -13.01
CA VAL A 180 1.36 -4.68 -11.56
C VAL A 180 0.21 -3.95 -10.90
N ILE A 181 -0.66 -4.71 -10.24
CA ILE A 181 -1.80 -4.21 -9.49
C ILE A 181 -1.42 -4.21 -8.01
N ASP A 182 -1.18 -3.03 -7.45
CA ASP A 182 -0.86 -2.87 -6.03
C ASP A 182 -2.14 -2.88 -5.19
N GLU A 183 -2.36 -4.00 -4.52
CA GLU A 183 -3.54 -4.32 -3.72
C GLU A 183 -3.25 -4.19 -2.22
N ALA A 184 -2.38 -3.25 -1.81
CA ALA A 184 -2.05 -3.02 -0.40
C ALA A 184 -3.28 -2.76 0.51
N TYR A 185 -4.42 -2.35 -0.08
CA TYR A 185 -5.67 -2.06 0.62
C TYR A 185 -6.84 -2.97 0.19
N ALA A 186 -6.61 -4.03 -0.60
CA ALA A 186 -7.70 -4.88 -1.09
C ALA A 186 -8.49 -5.62 0.01
N ASP A 187 -7.92 -5.78 1.22
CA ASP A 187 -8.66 -6.32 2.37
C ASP A 187 -9.87 -5.48 2.80
N PHE A 188 -9.92 -4.19 2.43
CA PHE A 188 -11.00 -3.26 2.73
C PHE A 188 -11.97 -3.06 1.56
N ALA A 189 -11.70 -3.70 0.41
CA ALA A 189 -12.43 -3.54 -0.82
C ALA A 189 -13.40 -4.70 -1.06
N ASP A 190 -14.46 -4.42 -1.81
CA ASP A 190 -15.49 -5.41 -2.15
C ASP A 190 -14.97 -6.41 -3.20
N GLU A 191 -14.03 -5.98 -4.04
CA GLU A 191 -13.43 -6.79 -5.10
C GLU A 191 -11.90 -6.72 -5.08
N ASN A 192 -11.28 -7.70 -5.75
CA ASN A 192 -9.84 -7.76 -6.00
C ASN A 192 -9.57 -8.34 -7.40
N ALA A 193 -8.32 -8.30 -7.83
CA ALA A 193 -7.89 -8.65 -9.18
C ALA A 193 -7.26 -10.04 -9.30
N LEU A 194 -7.54 -10.97 -8.38
CA LEU A 194 -7.02 -12.35 -8.48
C LEU A 194 -7.54 -13.09 -9.72
N ASP A 195 -8.77 -12.81 -10.14
CA ASP A 195 -9.34 -13.34 -11.39
C ASP A 195 -8.58 -12.80 -12.61
N VAL A 196 -8.25 -11.51 -12.63
CA VAL A 196 -7.44 -10.90 -13.70
C VAL A 196 -6.06 -11.55 -13.79
N VAL A 197 -5.42 -11.86 -12.66
CA VAL A 197 -4.12 -12.57 -12.63
C VAL A 197 -4.21 -13.97 -13.24
N GLN A 198 -5.34 -14.67 -13.02
CA GLN A 198 -5.55 -16.01 -13.60
C GLN A 198 -5.80 -15.96 -15.11
N GLU A 199 -6.32 -14.85 -15.62
CA GLU A 199 -6.66 -14.67 -17.04
C GLU A 199 -5.46 -14.24 -17.91
N PHE A 200 -4.44 -13.60 -17.32
CA PHE A 200 -3.36 -12.95 -18.07
C PHE A 200 -1.96 -13.24 -17.50
N ASP A 201 -1.05 -13.71 -18.35
CA ASP A 201 0.31 -14.09 -17.95
C ASP A 201 1.23 -12.90 -17.58
N ASN A 202 0.88 -11.69 -18.02
CA ASN A 202 1.64 -10.46 -17.75
C ASN A 202 1.12 -9.67 -16.54
N VAL A 203 0.17 -10.21 -15.78
CA VAL A 203 -0.43 -9.53 -14.62
C VAL A 203 0.11 -10.08 -13.32
N MET A 204 0.38 -9.17 -12.38
CA MET A 204 0.81 -9.48 -11.02
C MET A 204 -0.01 -8.63 -10.04
N VAL A 205 -0.55 -9.25 -8.98
CA VAL A 205 -1.02 -8.48 -7.81
C VAL A 205 0.04 -8.48 -6.72
N ILE A 206 0.13 -7.38 -5.97
CA ILE A 206 0.99 -7.28 -4.79
C ILE A 206 0.13 -6.96 -3.57
N ARG A 207 0.35 -7.68 -2.47
CA ARG A 207 -0.37 -7.51 -1.20
C ARG A 207 0.58 -7.41 -0.02
N THR A 208 0.05 -6.96 1.11
CA THR A 208 0.80 -6.81 2.36
C THR A 208 -0.04 -7.16 3.58
N LEU A 209 0.60 -7.69 4.62
CA LEU A 209 -0.02 -7.86 5.94
C LEU A 209 0.05 -6.56 6.78
N SER A 210 0.63 -5.49 6.24
CA SER A 210 0.82 -4.24 6.99
C SER A 210 -0.48 -3.53 7.36
N LYS A 211 -1.54 -3.73 6.56
CA LYS A 211 -2.79 -2.95 6.64
C LYS A 211 -3.90 -3.81 7.21
N GLY A 212 -4.53 -4.67 6.40
CA GLY A 212 -5.66 -5.50 6.83
C GLY A 212 -5.36 -6.40 8.03
N TYR A 213 -4.11 -6.85 8.18
CA TYR A 213 -3.69 -7.80 9.21
C TYR A 213 -2.99 -7.17 10.43
N SER A 214 -2.90 -5.85 10.52
CA SER A 214 -2.28 -5.12 11.63
C SER A 214 -0.78 -5.41 11.84
N LEU A 215 -0.05 -5.87 10.82
CA LEU A 215 1.35 -6.30 10.94
C LEU A 215 2.34 -5.37 10.25
N ALA A 216 2.11 -4.05 10.29
CA ALA A 216 3.00 -3.05 9.67
C ALA A 216 4.44 -3.15 10.18
N GLY A 217 4.62 -3.49 11.46
CA GLY A 217 5.94 -3.68 12.08
C GLY A 217 6.63 -4.99 11.71
N LEU A 218 5.92 -5.98 11.16
CA LEU A 218 6.48 -7.27 10.75
C LEU A 218 7.16 -7.22 9.39
N ARG A 219 6.74 -6.27 8.53
CA ARG A 219 7.25 -6.11 7.16
C ARG A 219 7.10 -7.41 6.34
N LEU A 220 5.88 -7.93 6.25
CA LEU A 220 5.56 -9.06 5.36
C LEU A 220 4.61 -8.65 4.24
N GLY A 221 4.97 -9.01 3.02
CA GLY A 221 4.14 -8.86 1.82
C GLY A 221 4.40 -9.99 0.84
N PHE A 222 3.61 -10.01 -0.23
CA PHE A 222 3.70 -11.05 -1.25
C PHE A 222 3.16 -10.56 -2.58
N GLY A 223 3.58 -11.21 -3.64
CA GLY A 223 3.01 -11.05 -4.98
C GLY A 223 2.39 -12.35 -5.46
N ILE A 224 1.36 -12.24 -6.30
CA ILE A 224 0.74 -13.37 -7.00
C ILE A 224 0.79 -13.10 -8.50
N ALA A 225 1.37 -14.02 -9.25
CA ALA A 225 1.48 -13.94 -10.71
C ALA A 225 1.70 -15.32 -11.33
N ASN A 226 1.58 -15.39 -12.66
CA ASN A 226 1.92 -16.59 -13.42
C ASN A 226 3.38 -17.05 -13.13
N PRO A 227 3.64 -18.36 -12.95
CA PRO A 227 4.97 -18.90 -12.67
C PRO A 227 6.04 -18.51 -13.71
N GLN A 228 5.67 -18.29 -14.97
CA GLN A 228 6.60 -17.82 -16.00
C GLN A 228 7.14 -16.42 -15.69
N LEU A 229 6.28 -15.52 -15.24
CA LEU A 229 6.69 -14.18 -14.79
C LEU A 229 7.54 -14.30 -13.51
N LEU A 230 7.10 -15.11 -12.54
CA LEU A 230 7.84 -15.30 -11.29
C LEU A 230 9.23 -15.92 -11.48
N ALA A 231 9.43 -16.77 -12.50
CA ALA A 231 10.74 -17.33 -12.81
C ALA A 231 11.79 -16.26 -13.13
N GLY A 232 11.38 -15.11 -13.71
CA GLY A 232 12.24 -13.94 -13.86
C GLY A 232 12.52 -13.26 -12.53
N LEU A 233 11.48 -13.02 -11.72
CA LEU A 233 11.58 -12.32 -10.44
C LEU A 233 12.43 -13.07 -9.41
N PHE A 234 12.35 -14.41 -9.38
CA PHE A 234 13.16 -15.25 -8.49
C PHE A 234 14.67 -15.17 -8.77
N LYS A 235 15.11 -14.68 -9.94
CA LYS A 235 16.53 -14.44 -10.23
C LYS A 235 17.06 -13.17 -9.55
N VAL A 236 16.17 -12.25 -9.18
CA VAL A 236 16.50 -10.94 -8.62
C VAL A 236 16.24 -10.87 -7.12
N LYS A 237 15.27 -11.66 -6.63
CA LYS A 237 15.01 -11.85 -5.20
C LYS A 237 16.29 -12.30 -4.49
N ASP A 238 16.57 -11.72 -3.33
CA ASP A 238 17.68 -12.19 -2.49
C ASP A 238 17.46 -13.64 -2.03
N SER A 239 18.54 -14.35 -1.75
CA SER A 239 18.56 -15.75 -1.33
C SER A 239 17.66 -16.04 -0.12
N TYR A 240 17.71 -15.18 0.91
CA TYR A 240 16.93 -15.29 2.15
C TYR A 240 16.38 -13.92 2.55
N ASN A 241 15.32 -13.47 1.87
CA ASN A 241 14.78 -12.13 2.07
C ASN A 241 13.80 -11.99 3.24
N ILE A 242 13.26 -13.11 3.76
CA ILE A 242 12.27 -13.14 4.85
C ILE A 242 12.81 -13.95 6.00
N ASP A 243 12.73 -13.39 7.21
CA ASP A 243 13.14 -14.10 8.42
C ASP A 243 12.08 -15.12 8.90
N ALA A 244 12.51 -16.03 9.77
CA ALA A 244 11.67 -17.09 10.32
C ALA A 244 10.51 -16.57 11.19
N ILE A 245 10.69 -15.42 11.85
CA ILE A 245 9.65 -14.80 12.70
C ILE A 245 8.52 -14.29 11.81
N ALA A 246 8.88 -13.52 10.77
CA ALA A 246 7.93 -12.98 9.80
C ALA A 246 7.13 -14.08 9.11
N CYS A 247 7.79 -15.15 8.65
CA CYS A 247 7.10 -16.29 8.04
C CYS A 247 6.10 -16.94 8.99
N THR A 248 6.51 -17.26 10.23
CA THR A 248 5.66 -17.95 11.21
C THR A 248 4.46 -17.08 11.64
N VAL A 249 4.72 -15.84 12.03
CA VAL A 249 3.70 -14.90 12.50
C VAL A 249 2.73 -14.53 11.37
N GLY A 250 3.27 -14.29 10.18
CA GLY A 250 2.46 -13.97 8.99
C GLY A 250 1.59 -15.13 8.55
N THR A 251 2.06 -16.38 8.67
CA THR A 251 1.28 -17.59 8.38
C THR A 251 0.08 -17.68 9.31
N ALA A 252 0.28 -17.53 10.62
CA ALA A 252 -0.83 -17.56 11.57
C ALA A 252 -1.83 -16.42 11.33
N ALA A 253 -1.35 -15.22 11.00
CA ALA A 253 -2.20 -14.07 10.72
C ALA A 253 -3.04 -14.24 9.45
N ILE A 254 -2.46 -14.74 8.35
CA ILE A 254 -3.20 -14.89 7.09
C ILE A 254 -4.25 -16.00 7.17
N ILE A 255 -4.02 -17.04 7.97
CA ILE A 255 -5.00 -18.10 8.21
C ILE A 255 -6.20 -17.60 9.01
N ASP A 256 -6.00 -16.70 9.98
CA ASP A 256 -7.05 -16.15 10.83
C ASP A 256 -7.93 -15.09 10.14
N GLN A 257 -8.63 -15.53 9.09
CA GLN A 257 -9.54 -14.69 8.31
C GLN A 257 -10.70 -14.16 9.15
N ALA A 258 -11.17 -14.92 10.14
CA ALA A 258 -12.27 -14.50 11.00
C ALA A 258 -11.90 -13.23 11.78
N TYR A 259 -10.74 -13.22 12.46
CA TYR A 259 -10.28 -12.06 13.19
C TYR A 259 -10.00 -10.87 12.27
N LYS A 260 -9.32 -11.11 11.14
CA LYS A 260 -9.07 -10.06 10.13
C LYS A 260 -10.38 -9.42 9.69
N ASN A 261 -11.36 -10.21 9.25
CA ASN A 261 -12.64 -9.72 8.75
C ASN A 261 -13.45 -8.97 9.82
N GLU A 262 -13.41 -9.40 11.08
CA GLU A 262 -14.01 -8.65 12.19
C GLU A 262 -13.42 -7.23 12.32
N CYS A 263 -12.09 -7.11 12.23
CA CYS A 263 -11.42 -5.81 12.25
C CYS A 263 -11.79 -4.95 11.03
N ILE A 264 -11.86 -5.54 9.83
CA ILE A 264 -12.27 -4.83 8.61
C ILE A 264 -13.70 -4.29 8.73
N VAL A 265 -14.64 -5.06 9.29
CA VAL A 265 -16.03 -4.62 9.51
C VAL A 265 -16.06 -3.38 10.41
N LYS A 266 -15.31 -3.39 11.52
CA LYS A 266 -15.21 -2.24 12.43
C LYS A 266 -14.63 -1.01 11.72
N ILE A 267 -13.50 -1.16 11.03
CA ILE A 267 -12.85 -0.07 10.30
C ILE A 267 -13.79 0.50 9.23
N THR A 268 -14.52 -0.35 8.51
CA THR A 268 -15.45 0.07 7.46
C THR A 268 -16.62 0.87 8.05
N ALA A 269 -17.18 0.44 9.18
CA ALA A 269 -18.21 1.19 9.89
C ALA A 269 -17.69 2.55 10.38
N SER A 270 -16.51 2.57 11.02
CA SER A 270 -15.86 3.81 11.48
C SER A 270 -15.51 4.75 10.32
N ARG A 271 -15.10 4.21 9.16
CA ARG A 271 -14.85 4.98 7.93
C ARG A 271 -16.12 5.70 7.47
N HIS A 272 -17.26 5.00 7.45
CA HIS A 272 -18.54 5.60 7.04
C HIS A 272 -18.99 6.69 8.02
N LYS A 273 -18.87 6.45 9.34
CA LYS A 273 -19.16 7.46 10.36
C LYS A 273 -18.27 8.69 10.18
N LEU A 274 -16.94 8.50 10.13
CA LEU A 274 -15.97 9.58 9.96
C LEU A 274 -16.21 10.37 8.67
N ALA A 275 -16.53 9.70 7.57
CA ALA A 275 -16.86 10.37 6.31
C ALA A 275 -18.10 11.28 6.45
N ASN A 276 -19.13 10.81 7.16
CA ASN A 276 -20.33 11.62 7.41
C ASN A 276 -20.05 12.80 8.34
N ASP A 277 -19.28 12.60 9.41
CA ASP A 277 -18.91 13.66 10.35
C ASP A 277 -18.09 14.76 9.63
N LEU A 278 -17.12 14.38 8.79
CA LEU A 278 -16.32 15.34 8.01
C LEU A 278 -17.16 16.08 6.96
N LYS A 279 -18.13 15.41 6.31
CA LYS A 279 -19.09 16.07 5.40
C LYS A 279 -19.96 17.11 6.14
N GLN A 280 -20.37 16.83 7.37
CA GLN A 280 -21.12 17.79 8.20
C GLN A 280 -20.28 19.02 8.57
N LEU A 281 -18.97 18.88 8.68
CA LEU A 281 -18.00 19.99 8.83
C LEU A 281 -17.66 20.68 7.50
N GLY A 282 -18.38 20.39 6.42
CA GLY A 282 -18.22 21.05 5.12
C GLY A 282 -17.06 20.53 4.27
N PHE A 283 -16.40 19.44 4.64
CA PHE A 283 -15.36 18.85 3.80
C PHE A 283 -15.96 18.17 2.58
N ARG A 284 -15.29 18.29 1.44
CA ARG A 284 -15.46 17.34 0.34
C ARG A 284 -14.72 16.06 0.72
N VAL A 285 -15.42 14.92 0.66
CA VAL A 285 -14.89 13.60 1.01
C VAL A 285 -15.08 12.68 -0.19
N TRP A 286 -13.99 12.11 -0.71
CA TRP A 286 -14.03 11.13 -1.79
C TRP A 286 -14.44 9.76 -1.26
N ASP A 287 -15.11 8.98 -2.11
CA ASP A 287 -15.42 7.59 -1.81
C ASP A 287 -14.13 6.78 -1.66
N SER A 288 -14.12 5.87 -0.69
CA SER A 288 -12.93 5.10 -0.35
C SER A 288 -13.30 3.67 -0.03
N GLN A 289 -12.55 2.73 -0.61
CA GLN A 289 -12.55 1.32 -0.20
C GLN A 289 -11.24 0.95 0.53
N THR A 290 -10.72 1.84 1.36
CA THR A 290 -9.49 1.64 2.16
C THR A 290 -9.73 1.82 3.65
N ASN A 291 -8.67 1.85 4.45
CA ASN A 291 -8.69 2.30 5.85
C ASN A 291 -8.32 3.78 6.02
N PHE A 292 -8.55 4.61 5.01
CA PHE A 292 -8.35 6.05 5.08
C PHE A 292 -9.36 6.79 4.20
N LEU A 293 -9.46 8.10 4.40
CA LEU A 293 -10.23 9.02 3.57
C LEU A 293 -9.31 10.08 2.98
N LEU A 294 -9.51 10.42 1.72
CA LEU A 294 -9.02 11.68 1.15
C LEU A 294 -10.11 12.73 1.34
N VAL A 295 -9.73 13.90 1.86
CA VAL A 295 -10.66 14.99 2.13
C VAL A 295 -10.08 16.34 1.74
N GLN A 296 -10.95 17.25 1.35
CA GLN A 296 -10.60 18.63 1.01
C GLN A 296 -11.39 19.56 1.95
N PRO A 297 -10.70 20.42 2.73
CA PRO A 297 -11.37 21.38 3.59
C PRO A 297 -12.13 22.45 2.80
N PRO A 298 -13.23 23.00 3.33
CA PRO A 298 -14.07 23.97 2.62
C PRO A 298 -13.33 25.28 2.27
N GLN A 299 -12.33 25.67 3.06
CA GLN A 299 -11.55 26.90 2.87
C GLN A 299 -10.20 26.66 2.15
N ASN A 300 -9.97 25.48 1.59
CA ASN A 300 -8.69 25.08 0.95
C ASN A 300 -7.46 25.32 1.84
N ASN A 301 -7.61 25.18 3.16
CA ASN A 301 -6.60 25.46 4.18
C ASN A 301 -5.99 24.17 4.75
N ALA A 302 -5.78 23.15 3.92
CA ALA A 302 -5.30 21.82 4.34
C ALA A 302 -4.00 21.86 5.16
N GLU A 303 -2.99 22.62 4.72
CA GLU A 303 -1.72 22.76 5.46
C GLU A 303 -1.95 23.34 6.86
N TYR A 304 -2.81 24.37 6.98
CA TYR A 304 -3.13 24.98 8.27
C TYR A 304 -3.76 23.97 9.23
N ILE A 305 -4.78 23.23 8.79
CA ILE A 305 -5.45 22.20 9.61
C ILE A 305 -4.46 21.14 10.07
N TYR A 306 -3.62 20.65 9.15
CA TYR A 306 -2.58 19.68 9.48
C TYR A 306 -1.65 20.20 10.58
N GLN A 307 -1.18 21.46 10.50
CA GLN A 307 -0.31 22.04 11.51
C GLN A 307 -1.01 22.22 12.86
N GLN A 308 -2.29 22.64 12.87
CA GLN A 308 -3.06 22.80 14.10
C GLN A 308 -3.32 21.46 14.80
N LEU A 309 -3.70 20.43 14.04
CA LEU A 309 -3.90 19.08 14.59
C LEU A 309 -2.59 18.48 15.11
N LYS A 310 -1.49 18.69 14.38
CA LYS A 310 -0.16 18.28 14.82
C LYS A 310 0.22 18.92 16.15
N ALA A 311 -0.05 20.22 16.33
CA ALA A 311 0.19 20.91 17.60
C ALA A 311 -0.64 20.34 18.77
N GLN A 312 -1.73 19.63 18.48
CA GLN A 312 -2.58 18.92 19.43
C GLN A 312 -2.23 17.43 19.55
N ASN A 313 -1.08 16.98 19.02
CA ASN A 313 -0.65 15.57 19.00
C ASN A 313 -1.57 14.63 18.19
N ILE A 314 -2.28 15.18 17.20
CA ILE A 314 -3.10 14.42 16.24
C ILE A 314 -2.39 14.44 14.89
N LEU A 315 -1.79 13.31 14.52
CA LEU A 315 -1.01 13.20 13.29
C LEU A 315 -1.90 12.68 12.16
N ILE A 316 -2.21 13.52 11.18
CA ILE A 316 -2.79 13.13 9.88
C ILE A 316 -1.76 13.32 8.76
N ARG A 317 -2.10 12.97 7.51
CA ARG A 317 -1.18 13.14 6.37
C ARG A 317 -1.59 14.32 5.50
N TYR A 318 -0.68 15.29 5.39
CA TYR A 318 -0.68 16.34 4.39
C TYR A 318 0.39 16.05 3.32
N PHE A 319 0.12 16.42 2.07
CA PHE A 319 1.06 16.28 0.96
C PHE A 319 1.32 17.64 0.35
N LYS A 320 2.55 18.13 0.46
CA LYS A 320 2.98 19.36 -0.21
C LYS A 320 3.39 19.04 -1.65
N GLN A 321 2.44 18.60 -2.46
CA GLN A 321 2.66 18.20 -3.85
C GLN A 321 1.47 18.59 -4.74
N PRO A 322 1.70 18.88 -6.03
CA PRO A 322 0.63 19.26 -6.95
C PRO A 322 -0.53 18.23 -6.96
N GLY A 323 -1.76 18.74 -6.92
CA GLY A 323 -2.99 17.95 -6.94
C GLY A 323 -3.45 17.41 -5.58
N LEU A 324 -2.65 17.58 -4.52
CA LEU A 324 -2.94 17.14 -3.15
C LEU A 324 -2.64 18.19 -2.07
N ASP A 325 -2.07 19.34 -2.43
CA ASP A 325 -1.70 20.44 -1.54
C ASP A 325 -2.91 21.20 -0.95
N ASP A 326 -4.10 20.95 -1.48
CA ASP A 326 -5.40 21.37 -0.97
C ASP A 326 -6.13 20.25 -0.19
N LYS A 327 -5.50 19.08 0.00
CA LYS A 327 -6.14 17.88 0.54
C LYS A 327 -5.40 17.30 1.75
N LEU A 328 -6.12 16.49 2.50
CA LEU A 328 -5.65 15.73 3.65
C LEU A 328 -6.02 14.27 3.47
N ARG A 329 -5.10 13.36 3.81
CA ARG A 329 -5.42 11.94 3.98
C ARG A 329 -5.49 11.62 5.46
N ILE A 330 -6.62 11.10 5.89
CA ILE A 330 -6.93 10.76 7.28
C ILE A 330 -7.07 9.24 7.36
N THR A 331 -6.18 8.57 8.11
CA THR A 331 -6.35 7.15 8.45
C THR A 331 -7.55 7.00 9.38
N VAL A 332 -8.34 5.95 9.19
CA VAL A 332 -9.44 5.59 10.08
C VAL A 332 -8.87 4.91 11.32
N GLY A 333 -9.01 5.56 12.47
CA GLY A 333 -8.64 5.02 13.78
C GLY A 333 -9.78 4.26 14.46
N THR A 334 -9.69 4.09 15.78
CA THR A 334 -10.86 3.68 16.58
C THR A 334 -11.93 4.77 16.59
N ASP A 335 -13.17 4.44 16.98
CA ASP A 335 -14.25 5.42 17.06
C ASP A 335 -13.89 6.58 18.00
N GLU A 336 -13.19 6.32 19.10
CA GLU A 336 -12.72 7.34 20.04
C GLU A 336 -11.66 8.26 19.39
N GLN A 337 -10.69 7.69 18.67
CA GLN A 337 -9.66 8.47 17.98
C GLN A 337 -10.26 9.35 16.88
N ASN A 338 -11.21 8.80 16.13
CA ASN A 338 -11.92 9.53 15.08
C ASN A 338 -12.78 10.65 15.67
N GLN A 339 -13.45 10.40 16.80
CA GLN A 339 -14.26 11.42 17.48
C GLN A 339 -13.41 12.57 18.01
N ILE A 340 -12.26 12.28 18.64
CA ILE A 340 -11.32 13.32 19.09
C ILE A 340 -10.80 14.14 17.91
N LEU A 341 -10.51 13.51 16.78
CA LEU A 341 -10.11 14.21 15.55
C LEU A 341 -11.21 15.17 15.06
N VAL A 342 -12.47 14.70 14.99
CA VAL A 342 -13.61 15.51 14.54
C VAL A 342 -13.83 16.71 15.46
N GLU A 343 -13.80 16.50 16.77
CA GLU A 343 -13.91 17.58 17.77
C GLU A 343 -12.78 18.60 17.67
N ALA A 344 -11.54 18.13 17.46
CA ALA A 344 -10.39 19.00 17.26
C ALA A 344 -10.53 19.85 15.99
N ILE A 345 -11.03 19.28 14.88
CA ILE A 345 -11.30 20.02 13.63
C ILE A 345 -12.41 21.04 13.86
N GLN A 346 -13.50 20.67 14.53
CA GLN A 346 -14.60 21.57 14.84
C GLN A 346 -14.15 22.77 15.68
N GLY A 347 -13.26 22.54 16.66
CA GLY A 347 -12.67 23.59 17.49
C GLY A 347 -11.80 24.61 16.74
N LEU A 348 -11.44 24.35 15.47
CA LEU A 348 -10.70 25.30 14.63
C LEU A 348 -11.61 26.36 13.96
N GLY A 349 -12.94 26.25 14.07
CA GLY A 349 -13.87 27.24 13.50
C GLY A 349 -13.97 27.18 11.97
N ILE A 350 -13.79 26.00 11.38
CA ILE A 350 -13.77 25.80 9.93
C ILE A 350 -15.21 25.59 9.48
N GLY A 351 -15.97 26.67 9.25
CA GLY A 351 -17.36 26.57 8.82
C GLY A 351 -18.27 27.76 9.13
N ASP A 352 -17.80 28.74 9.90
CA ASP A 352 -18.51 30.01 10.14
C ASP A 352 -18.12 31.11 9.15
#